data_AF-A0AAW0BA09-F1
#
_entry.id   AF-A0AAW0BA09-F1
#
_cell.length_a   1.000
_cell.length_b   1.000
_cell.length_c   1.000
_cell.angle_alpha   90.00
_cell.angle_beta   90.00
_cell.angle_gamma   90.00
#
_symmetry.space_group_name_H-M   'P 1'
#
loop_
_entity.id
_entity.type
_entity.pdbx_description
1 polymer ?
#
loop_
_entity_poly.entity_id
_entity_poly.type
_entity_poly.pdbx_seq_one_letter_code
_entity_poly.pdbx_strand_id
1 'polypeptide(L)'
;MDIYPWLLSYDNVLIAFRVFSQRIDRKTLLGNGTACTVYVKRSAKRLPSTINQMLQEFRKDGLNAPLNAFNILEITENSNARRLSHTVHRVLKYRLKSPDVDITFYPHRDDSAIQRPPPVFELECGPEHITLQYLLGTVDIPEAGYDDNARLINEWLHQLGLDATPELQKKIGLEQVMVWVGDQLTVDRLRNLARFRAEDENSFERLDWLVSPPGWLHICMAFANSIHKQHIGSRTSKGRGLSAAFSALGRKGLEKTKTQGPFFHDLDETLHIIAEAQFRELWLLVGGVSNLADLQKIVSEHASSTALAMNRAKKQVDELKEQSIMFLRDVLPYILLRTDLIPEMLYRFMLELLQGLNREWPPELRCVFICSAVDWIS
;
A
#
# COMPACT_ATOMS: atom_id res chain seq x y z
N MET A 1 30.35 -8.94 -11.38
CA MET A 1 29.08 -8.20 -11.39
C MET A 1 28.53 -8.24 -9.98
N ASP A 2 28.32 -7.08 -9.38
CA ASP A 2 27.71 -7.00 -8.06
C ASP A 2 26.22 -7.32 -8.17
N ILE A 3 25.79 -8.35 -7.44
CA ILE A 3 24.39 -8.79 -7.42
C ILE A 3 23.70 -8.02 -6.29
N TYR A 4 23.05 -6.93 -6.66
CA TYR A 4 22.21 -6.16 -5.74
C TYR A 4 20.85 -6.83 -5.55
N PRO A 5 20.20 -6.70 -4.38
CA PRO A 5 18.80 -7.06 -4.23
C PRO A 5 17.93 -6.26 -5.20
N TRP A 6 17.00 -6.98 -5.83
CA TRP A 6 16.05 -6.41 -6.75
C TRP A 6 14.70 -7.06 -6.56
N LEU A 7 13.68 -6.39 -7.07
CA LEU A 7 12.33 -6.90 -7.13
C LEU A 7 11.70 -6.50 -8.46
N LEU A 8 10.62 -7.17 -8.81
CA LEU A 8 9.97 -7.02 -10.10
C LEU A 8 8.49 -6.71 -9.90
N SER A 9 7.95 -5.77 -10.67
CA SER A 9 6.51 -5.70 -10.88
C SER A 9 6.17 -5.76 -12.34
N TYR A 10 5.04 -6.39 -12.64
CA TYR A 10 4.41 -6.26 -13.95
C TYR A 10 2.92 -6.03 -13.77
N ASP A 11 2.33 -5.39 -14.77
CA ASP A 11 0.89 -5.16 -14.87
C ASP A 11 0.49 -5.08 -16.35
N ASN A 12 -0.80 -5.23 -16.60
CA ASN A 12 -1.41 -5.07 -17.90
C ASN A 12 -1.20 -3.66 -18.45
N VAL A 13 -0.85 -3.59 -19.74
CA VAL A 13 -0.85 -2.36 -20.51
C VAL A 13 -1.95 -2.43 -21.56
N LEU A 14 -2.93 -1.55 -21.39
CA LEU A 14 -4.04 -1.34 -22.33
C LEU A 14 -3.76 -0.11 -23.18
N ILE A 15 -3.35 -0.31 -24.44
CA ILE A 15 -3.06 0.77 -25.38
C ILE A 15 -4.23 0.90 -26.36
N ALA A 16 -5.03 1.95 -26.20
CA ALA A 16 -6.12 2.24 -27.11
C ALA A 16 -5.62 3.04 -28.33
N PHE A 17 -5.50 2.36 -29.48
CA PHE A 17 -5.23 3.01 -30.76
C PHE A 17 -6.53 3.55 -31.35
N ARG A 18 -6.85 4.80 -30.99
CA ARG A 18 -8.05 5.49 -31.48
C ARG A 18 -7.82 6.02 -32.89
N VAL A 19 -8.72 5.68 -33.80
CA VAL A 19 -8.80 6.30 -35.14
C VAL A 19 -9.95 7.30 -35.17
N PHE A 20 -9.71 8.48 -35.75
CA PHE A 20 -10.69 9.58 -35.77
C PHE A 20 -11.89 9.30 -36.69
N SER A 21 -11.70 8.45 -37.72
CA SER A 21 -12.75 7.99 -38.63
C SER A 21 -12.58 6.49 -38.84
N GLN A 22 -13.58 5.72 -38.44
CA GLN A 22 -13.59 4.27 -38.68
C GLN A 22 -13.87 4.01 -40.17
N ARG A 23 -12.95 3.31 -40.82
CA ARG A 23 -13.10 2.80 -42.20
C ARG A 23 -12.89 1.28 -42.18
N ILE A 24 -13.23 0.59 -43.28
CA ILE A 24 -13.11 -0.88 -43.38
C ILE A 24 -11.68 -1.35 -43.05
N ASP A 25 -10.68 -0.56 -43.46
CA ASP A 25 -9.24 -0.76 -43.27
C ASP A 25 -8.67 -0.06 -42.02
N ARG A 26 -9.48 0.72 -41.30
CA ARG A 26 -9.05 1.52 -40.15
C ARG A 26 -10.05 1.35 -39.00
N LYS A 27 -9.81 0.34 -38.18
CA LYS A 27 -10.58 0.07 -36.98
C LYS A 27 -9.84 0.56 -35.75
N THR A 28 -10.58 0.99 -34.73
CA THR A 28 -10.04 1.18 -33.40
C THR A 28 -9.49 -0.16 -32.93
N LEU A 29 -8.21 -0.19 -32.57
CA LEU A 29 -7.55 -1.37 -32.02
C LEU A 29 -7.27 -1.13 -30.54
N LEU A 30 -7.53 -2.13 -29.71
CA LEU A 30 -7.12 -2.15 -28.32
C LEU A 30 -5.99 -3.17 -28.22
N GLY A 31 -4.77 -2.67 -28.06
CA GLY A 31 -3.61 -3.52 -27.76
C GLY A 31 -3.66 -3.92 -26.29
N ASN A 32 -3.53 -5.22 -26.03
CA ASN A 32 -3.47 -5.78 -24.68
C ASN A 32 -2.10 -6.44 -24.54
N GLY A 33 -1.21 -5.82 -23.77
CA GLY A 33 0.09 -6.40 -23.46
C GLY A 33 0.37 -6.34 -21.97
N THR A 34 1.60 -6.66 -21.62
CA THR A 34 2.11 -6.56 -20.24
C THR A 34 3.45 -5.83 -20.26
N ALA A 35 3.66 -4.94 -19.30
CA ALA A 35 4.94 -4.30 -19.07
C ALA A 35 5.47 -4.68 -17.69
N CYS A 36 6.80 -4.73 -17.59
CA CYS A 36 7.49 -5.15 -16.38
C CYS A 36 8.59 -4.14 -16.03
N THR A 37 8.70 -3.81 -14.76
CA THR A 37 9.73 -2.94 -14.20
C THR A 37 10.51 -3.69 -13.12
N VAL A 38 11.84 -3.62 -13.21
CA VAL A 38 12.75 -4.12 -12.21
C VAL A 38 13.26 -2.96 -11.37
N TYR A 39 13.19 -3.12 -10.05
CA TYR A 39 13.63 -2.14 -9.07
C TYR A 39 14.86 -2.68 -8.38
N VAL A 40 15.97 -1.93 -8.43
CA VAL A 40 17.25 -2.32 -7.85
C VAL A 40 17.59 -1.36 -6.72
N LYS A 41 17.79 -1.91 -5.52
CA LYS A 41 18.21 -1.13 -4.34
C LYS A 41 19.66 -1.44 -4.02
N ARG A 42 20.56 -0.56 -4.46
CA ARG A 42 22.03 -0.75 -4.31
C ARG A 42 22.48 -0.82 -2.84
N SER A 43 21.78 -0.11 -1.96
CA SER A 43 22.05 -0.10 -0.52
C SER A 43 21.44 -1.29 0.24
N ALA A 44 20.59 -2.10 -0.40
CA ALA A 44 19.96 -3.22 0.30
C ALA A 44 20.99 -4.32 0.58
N LYS A 45 20.89 -4.93 1.76
CA LYS A 45 21.75 -6.06 2.15
C LYS A 45 21.50 -7.22 1.19
N ARG A 46 22.60 -7.76 0.65
CA ARG A 46 22.55 -8.95 -0.19
C ARG A 46 21.95 -10.12 0.57
N LEU A 47 21.03 -10.83 -0.06
CA LEU A 47 20.45 -12.05 0.50
C LEU A 47 21.50 -13.17 0.51
N PRO A 48 21.55 -13.98 1.58
CA PRO A 48 22.46 -15.12 1.65
C PRO A 48 22.07 -16.17 0.59
N SER A 49 23.02 -17.00 0.15
CA SER A 49 22.73 -18.10 -0.79
C SER A 49 21.84 -19.19 -0.20
N THR A 50 21.61 -19.18 1.12
CA THR A 50 20.68 -20.09 1.81
C THR A 50 19.26 -19.54 1.89
N ILE A 51 18.98 -18.36 1.31
CA ILE A 51 17.72 -17.65 1.54
C ILE A 51 16.47 -18.44 1.11
N ASN A 52 16.55 -19.24 0.03
CA ASN A 52 15.44 -20.06 -0.41
C ASN A 52 15.16 -21.19 0.59
N GLN A 53 16.21 -21.88 1.05
CA GLN A 53 16.06 -22.89 2.10
C GLN A 53 15.46 -22.29 3.38
N MET A 54 15.97 -21.13 3.83
CA MET A 54 15.43 -20.41 4.97
C MET A 54 13.95 -20.06 4.77
N LEU A 55 13.57 -19.58 3.59
CA LEU A 55 12.17 -19.28 3.27
C LEU A 55 11.28 -20.52 3.37
N GLN A 56 11.73 -21.67 2.88
CA GLN A 56 10.98 -22.93 2.98
C GLN A 56 10.81 -23.39 4.43
N GLU A 57 11.88 -23.28 5.24
CA GLU A 57 11.85 -23.59 6.68
C GLU A 57 10.88 -22.66 7.43
N PHE A 58 10.97 -21.35 7.21
CA PHE A 58 10.06 -20.38 7.82
C PHE A 58 8.61 -20.59 7.36
N ARG A 59 8.35 -20.90 6.08
CA ARG A 59 7.00 -21.25 5.60
C ARG A 59 6.45 -22.48 6.30
N LYS A 60 7.27 -23.53 6.42
CA LYS A 60 6.89 -24.76 7.13
C LYS A 60 6.54 -24.47 8.60
N ASP A 61 7.35 -23.68 9.29
CA ASP A 61 7.09 -23.30 10.68
C ASP A 61 5.85 -22.41 10.80
N GLY A 62 5.69 -21.46 9.88
CA GLY A 62 4.53 -20.57 9.82
C GLY A 62 3.21 -21.29 9.53
N LEU A 63 3.24 -22.37 8.75
CA LEU A 63 2.09 -23.25 8.53
C LEU A 63 1.69 -24.02 9.79
N ASN A 64 2.67 -24.41 10.63
CA ASN A 64 2.41 -25.08 11.91
C ASN A 64 1.94 -24.11 13.00
N ALA A 65 2.23 -22.82 12.87
CA ALA A 65 1.85 -21.77 13.82
C ALA A 65 1.29 -20.52 13.11
N PRO A 66 0.14 -20.64 12.41
CA PRO A 66 -0.46 -19.52 11.70
C PRO A 66 -0.91 -18.42 12.66
N LEU A 67 -0.89 -17.17 12.19
CA LEU A 67 -1.46 -16.05 12.93
C LEU A 67 -2.94 -16.28 13.21
N ASN A 68 -3.31 -16.23 14.48
CA ASN A 68 -4.69 -16.23 14.92
C ASN A 68 -5.16 -14.82 15.30
N ALA A 69 -6.45 -14.68 15.62
CA ALA A 69 -7.04 -13.40 16.02
C ALA A 69 -6.35 -12.76 17.23
N PHE A 70 -5.90 -13.55 18.21
CA PHE A 70 -5.18 -13.04 19.38
C PHE A 70 -3.82 -12.46 19.00
N ASN A 71 -3.05 -13.13 18.14
CA ASN A 71 -1.78 -12.59 17.67
C ASN A 71 -1.97 -11.27 16.92
N ILE A 72 -3.04 -11.17 16.13
CA ILE A 72 -3.36 -9.94 15.39
C ILE A 72 -3.73 -8.80 16.35
N LEU A 73 -4.55 -9.08 17.36
CA LEU A 73 -4.89 -8.10 18.39
C LEU A 73 -3.65 -7.64 19.14
N GLU A 74 -2.78 -8.57 19.53
CA GLU A 74 -1.52 -8.28 20.20
C GLU A 74 -0.59 -7.40 19.33
N ILE A 75 -0.44 -7.70 18.04
CA ILE A 75 0.32 -6.87 17.10
C ILE A 75 -0.29 -5.45 17.01
N THR A 76 -1.61 -5.35 17.01
CA THR A 76 -2.33 -4.07 16.96
C THR A 76 -2.14 -3.26 18.24
N GLU A 77 -2.25 -3.90 19.40
CA GLU A 77 -2.03 -3.29 20.71
C GLU A 77 -0.58 -2.82 20.88
N ASN A 78 0.39 -3.66 20.53
CA ASN A 78 1.83 -3.35 20.60
C ASN A 78 2.23 -2.19 19.68
N SER A 79 1.48 -1.95 18.61
CA SER A 79 1.71 -0.81 17.70
C SER A 79 0.90 0.44 18.06
N ASN A 80 0.00 0.37 19.06
CA ASN A 80 -0.96 1.44 19.35
C ASN A 80 -0.32 2.76 19.80
N ALA A 81 0.64 2.72 20.74
CA ALA A 81 1.30 3.93 21.24
C ALA A 81 2.02 4.68 20.11
N ARG A 82 2.73 3.93 19.26
CA ARG A 82 3.40 4.48 18.07
C ARG A 82 2.39 5.06 17.08
N ARG A 83 1.34 4.31 16.75
CA ARG A 83 0.27 4.75 15.85
C ARG A 83 -0.39 6.03 16.33
N LEU A 84 -0.67 6.14 17.63
CA LEU A 84 -1.23 7.35 18.21
C LEU A 84 -0.28 8.54 18.06
N SER A 85 1.01 8.35 18.33
CA SER A 85 2.03 9.41 18.16
C SER A 85 2.08 9.94 16.72
N HIS A 86 2.12 9.04 15.73
CA HIS A 86 2.07 9.39 14.30
C HIS A 86 0.76 10.07 13.90
N THR A 87 -0.36 9.59 14.43
CA THR A 87 -1.69 10.19 14.19
C THR A 87 -1.77 11.61 14.73
N VAL A 88 -1.33 11.83 15.97
CA VAL A 88 -1.30 13.14 16.62
C VAL A 88 -0.39 14.08 15.83
N HIS A 89 0.81 13.64 15.46
CA HIS A 89 1.72 14.43 14.65
C HIS A 89 1.12 14.79 13.27
N ARG A 90 0.39 13.86 12.64
CA ARG A 90 -0.27 14.14 11.36
C ARG A 90 -1.37 15.19 11.48
N VAL A 91 -2.20 15.12 12.51
CA VAL A 91 -3.24 16.12 12.79
C VAL A 91 -2.63 17.49 13.10
N LEU A 92 -1.56 17.51 13.88
CA LEU A 92 -0.79 18.71 14.17
C LEU A 92 -0.21 19.33 12.90
N LYS A 93 0.30 18.52 11.97
CA LYS A 93 0.83 18.97 10.68
C LYS A 93 -0.21 19.72 9.83
N TYR A 94 -1.50 19.37 9.91
CA TYR A 94 -2.56 20.13 9.24
C TYR A 94 -2.73 21.54 9.78
N ARG A 95 -2.45 21.76 11.07
CA ARG A 95 -2.44 23.09 11.68
C ARG A 95 -1.14 23.84 11.34
N LEU A 96 0.00 23.19 11.49
CA LEU A 96 1.30 23.85 11.27
C LEU A 96 1.56 24.23 9.81
N LYS A 97 0.91 23.56 8.86
CA LYS A 97 0.96 23.91 7.42
C LYS A 97 -0.11 24.90 7.00
N SER A 98 -0.94 25.42 7.91
CA SER A 98 -1.98 26.35 7.54
C SER A 98 -1.38 27.71 7.16
N PRO A 99 -1.89 28.41 6.13
CA PRO A 99 -1.30 29.68 5.66
C PRO A 99 -1.25 30.79 6.71
N ASP A 100 -2.10 30.70 7.74
CA ASP A 100 -2.17 31.62 8.88
C ASP A 100 -1.17 31.30 9.99
N VAL A 101 -0.42 30.19 9.88
CA VAL A 101 0.63 29.81 10.85
C VAL A 101 1.98 29.98 10.19
N ASP A 102 2.71 31.00 10.62
CA ASP A 102 4.13 31.10 10.30
C ASP A 102 4.94 30.31 11.34
N ILE A 103 5.33 29.09 10.96
CA ILE A 103 6.12 28.21 11.81
C ILE A 103 7.48 28.82 12.17
N THR A 104 8.03 29.71 11.32
CA THR A 104 9.30 30.38 11.59
C THR A 104 9.18 31.29 12.80
N PHE A 105 8.02 31.91 13.05
CA PHE A 105 7.79 32.76 14.22
C PHE A 105 7.05 32.06 15.37
N TYR A 106 6.74 30.78 15.24
CA TYR A 106 6.04 30.05 16.29
C TYR A 106 6.96 29.83 17.52
N PRO A 107 6.60 30.32 18.71
CA PRO A 107 7.49 30.30 19.89
C PRO A 107 7.96 28.90 20.31
N HIS A 108 7.17 27.88 20.00
CA HIS A 108 7.44 26.49 20.36
C HIS A 108 7.84 25.64 19.16
N ARG A 109 8.36 26.22 18.07
CA ARG A 109 8.74 25.46 16.85
C ARG A 109 9.76 24.34 17.11
N ASP A 110 10.56 24.50 18.15
CA ASP A 110 11.61 23.56 18.57
C ASP A 110 11.13 22.60 19.68
N ASP A 111 9.86 22.65 20.07
CA ASP A 111 9.28 21.76 21.08
C ASP A 111 9.30 20.30 20.59
N SER A 112 9.72 19.38 21.46
CA SER A 112 9.82 17.96 21.16
C SER A 112 8.48 17.34 20.77
N ALA A 113 7.36 17.90 21.23
CA ALA A 113 6.02 17.42 20.88
C ALA A 113 5.55 17.86 19.48
N ILE A 114 6.26 18.78 18.81
CA ILE A 114 6.04 19.14 17.41
C ILE A 114 6.96 18.34 16.46
N GLN A 115 8.03 17.76 17.00
CA GLN A 115 8.95 16.94 16.22
C GLN A 115 8.24 15.73 15.63
N ARG A 116 8.75 15.28 14.47
CA ARG A 116 8.27 14.06 13.84
C ARG A 116 8.55 12.88 14.77
N PRO A 117 7.55 12.03 15.04
CA PRO A 117 7.79 10.80 15.79
C PRO A 117 8.76 9.89 15.03
N PRO A 118 9.50 9.02 15.74
CA PRO A 118 10.48 8.14 15.11
C PRO A 118 9.79 7.26 14.06
N PRO A 119 10.38 7.12 12.86
CA PRO A 119 9.84 6.28 11.80
C PRO A 119 9.86 4.80 12.22
N VAL A 120 8.96 3.99 11.65
CA VAL A 120 8.97 2.53 11.87
C VAL A 120 10.20 1.90 11.22
N PHE A 121 10.49 2.33 9.99
CA PHE A 121 11.67 1.98 9.23
C PHE A 121 12.19 3.25 8.60
N GLU A 122 13.25 3.81 9.16
CA GLU A 122 13.94 4.94 8.54
C GLU A 122 14.70 4.43 7.32
N LEU A 123 14.31 4.89 6.14
CA LEU A 123 15.09 4.63 4.94
C LEU A 123 16.33 5.53 4.96
N GLU A 124 17.46 4.91 4.69
CA GLU A 124 18.70 5.64 4.45
C GLU A 124 18.51 6.61 3.26
N CYS A 125 19.06 7.82 3.41
CA CYS A 125 18.91 8.90 2.44
C CYS A 125 20.22 9.16 1.71
N GLY A 126 20.13 9.59 0.45
CA GLY A 126 21.29 10.01 -0.35
C GLY A 126 21.42 9.25 -1.68
N PRO A 127 22.36 9.65 -2.54
CA PRO A 127 22.48 9.11 -3.90
C PRO A 127 22.66 7.59 -3.98
N GLU A 128 23.33 6.98 -3.01
CA GLU A 128 23.56 5.52 -2.97
C GLU A 128 22.32 4.71 -2.54
N HIS A 129 21.32 5.39 -1.97
CA HIS A 129 20.08 4.79 -1.51
C HIS A 129 18.93 5.01 -2.51
N ILE A 130 19.19 5.64 -3.66
CA ILE A 130 18.18 5.80 -4.71
C ILE A 130 17.85 4.44 -5.31
N THR A 131 16.56 4.12 -5.37
CA THR A 131 16.05 2.95 -6.08
C THR A 131 16.14 3.19 -7.58
N LEU A 132 16.87 2.32 -8.27
CA LEU A 132 17.00 2.35 -9.73
C LEU A 132 15.85 1.55 -10.34
N GLN A 133 15.28 2.07 -11.43
CA GLN A 133 14.16 1.44 -12.13
C GLN A 133 14.56 1.11 -13.56
N TYR A 134 14.35 -0.13 -13.98
CA TYR A 134 14.66 -0.61 -15.32
C TYR A 134 13.40 -1.22 -15.93
N LEU A 135 12.92 -0.63 -17.02
CA LEU A 135 11.78 -1.15 -17.76
C LEU A 135 12.26 -2.29 -18.66
N LEU A 136 11.63 -3.46 -18.54
CA LEU A 136 11.78 -4.56 -19.48
C LEU A 136 10.97 -4.29 -20.76
N GLY A 137 11.29 -5.00 -21.83
CA GLY A 137 10.54 -4.93 -23.08
C GLY A 137 9.07 -5.32 -22.85
N THR A 138 8.14 -4.46 -23.27
CA THR A 138 6.71 -4.77 -23.25
C THR A 138 6.42 -5.94 -24.19
N VAL A 139 5.53 -6.84 -23.79
CA VAL A 139 5.18 -8.04 -24.56
C VAL A 139 3.69 -8.12 -24.86
N ASP A 140 3.36 -8.72 -26.00
CA ASP A 140 2.00 -9.02 -26.44
C ASP A 140 1.49 -10.33 -25.82
N ILE A 141 1.60 -10.40 -24.49
CA ILE A 141 1.05 -11.48 -23.67
C ILE A 141 0.07 -10.78 -22.72
N PRO A 142 -1.24 -11.08 -22.80
CA PRO A 142 -2.21 -10.48 -21.89
C PRO A 142 -2.01 -11.08 -20.50
N GLU A 143 -2.19 -10.33 -19.41
CA GLU A 143 -2.09 -10.89 -18.06
C GLU A 143 -3.48 -11.37 -17.56
N ALA A 144 -4.12 -12.26 -18.33
CA ALA A 144 -5.53 -12.61 -18.14
C ALA A 144 -5.76 -14.00 -17.51
N GLY A 145 -4.89 -14.97 -17.77
CA GLY A 145 -5.04 -16.34 -17.28
C GLY A 145 -3.79 -16.90 -16.58
N TYR A 146 -3.90 -18.16 -16.15
CA TYR A 146 -2.76 -18.92 -15.61
C TYR A 146 -1.70 -19.18 -16.68
N ASP A 147 -2.11 -19.64 -17.87
CA ASP A 147 -1.20 -19.90 -19.00
C ASP A 147 -0.43 -18.64 -19.41
N ASP A 148 -1.13 -17.51 -19.42
CA ASP A 148 -0.53 -16.21 -19.68
C ASP A 148 0.54 -15.85 -18.63
N ASN A 149 0.21 -15.98 -17.34
CA ASN A 149 1.16 -15.70 -16.26
C ASN A 149 2.35 -16.67 -16.28
N ALA A 150 2.14 -17.93 -16.65
CA ALA A 150 3.23 -18.89 -16.85
C ALA A 150 4.15 -18.47 -18.03
N ARG A 151 3.57 -17.98 -19.13
CA ARG A 151 4.34 -17.42 -20.26
C ARG A 151 5.10 -16.16 -19.86
N LEU A 152 4.47 -15.28 -19.07
CA LEU A 152 5.10 -14.06 -18.54
C LEU A 152 6.28 -14.40 -17.62
N ILE A 153 6.16 -15.44 -16.77
CA ILE A 153 7.30 -15.89 -15.94
C ILE A 153 8.51 -16.22 -16.83
N ASN A 154 8.30 -17.04 -17.85
CA ASN A 154 9.37 -17.44 -18.76
C ASN A 154 9.95 -16.24 -19.51
N GLU A 155 9.09 -15.34 -20.00
CA GLU A 155 9.49 -14.14 -20.72
C GLU A 155 10.33 -13.19 -19.87
N TRP A 156 9.95 -12.95 -18.61
CA TRP A 156 10.73 -12.11 -17.71
C TRP A 156 12.07 -12.73 -17.35
N LEU A 157 12.12 -14.04 -17.12
CA LEU A 157 13.38 -14.75 -16.93
C LEU A 157 14.26 -14.64 -18.19
N HIS A 158 13.67 -14.74 -19.38
CA HIS A 158 14.36 -14.61 -20.65
C HIS A 158 14.99 -13.23 -20.85
N GLN A 159 14.20 -12.16 -20.69
CA GLN A 159 14.70 -10.79 -20.82
C GLN A 159 15.77 -10.44 -19.78
N LEU A 160 15.74 -11.08 -18.61
CA LEU A 160 16.76 -10.96 -17.57
C LEU A 160 17.98 -11.86 -17.80
N GLY A 161 17.95 -12.75 -18.80
CA GLY A 161 18.99 -13.74 -19.06
C GLY A 161 19.11 -14.80 -17.97
N LEU A 162 18.05 -15.02 -17.19
CA LEU A 162 17.99 -15.92 -16.04
C LEU A 162 17.62 -17.36 -16.42
N ASP A 163 17.19 -17.60 -17.65
CA ASP A 163 16.85 -18.90 -18.21
C ASP A 163 17.94 -19.45 -19.16
N ALA A 164 19.09 -18.77 -19.27
CA ALA A 164 20.08 -19.05 -20.30
C ALA A 164 20.70 -20.46 -20.23
N THR A 165 20.84 -21.05 -19.03
CA THR A 165 21.38 -22.41 -18.86
C THR A 165 20.68 -23.18 -17.73
N PRO A 166 20.67 -24.53 -17.76
CA PRO A 166 20.14 -25.36 -16.68
C PRO A 166 20.84 -25.14 -15.33
N GLU A 167 22.13 -24.84 -15.34
CA GLU A 167 22.90 -24.53 -14.12
C GLU A 167 22.42 -23.25 -13.47
N LEU A 168 22.02 -22.24 -14.27
CA LEU A 168 21.47 -20.99 -13.76
C LEU A 168 20.07 -21.20 -13.16
N GLN A 169 19.22 -21.99 -13.81
CA GLN A 169 17.91 -22.38 -13.28
C GLN A 169 18.05 -23.14 -11.95
N LYS A 170 18.98 -24.09 -11.88
CA LYS A 170 19.31 -24.80 -10.63
C LYS A 170 19.77 -23.83 -9.55
N LYS A 171 20.61 -22.86 -9.89
CA LYS A 171 21.09 -21.83 -8.96
C LYS A 171 19.94 -20.96 -8.45
N ILE A 172 19.03 -20.53 -9.32
CA ILE A 172 17.83 -19.77 -8.92
C ILE A 172 16.99 -20.61 -7.95
N GLY A 173 16.68 -21.84 -8.34
CA GLY A 173 15.89 -22.76 -7.53
C GLY A 173 16.51 -23.12 -6.19
N LEU A 174 17.83 -23.06 -6.01
CA LEU A 174 18.47 -23.43 -4.74
C LEU A 174 18.90 -22.23 -3.89
N GLU A 175 19.32 -21.13 -4.53
CA GLU A 175 20.07 -20.07 -3.85
C GLU A 175 19.37 -18.70 -3.85
N GLN A 176 18.29 -18.53 -4.62
CA GLN A 176 17.68 -17.22 -4.81
C GLN A 176 16.23 -17.18 -4.34
N VAL A 177 15.82 -15.99 -3.92
CA VAL A 177 14.43 -15.62 -3.74
C VAL A 177 14.18 -14.34 -4.51
N MET A 178 13.19 -14.33 -5.38
CA MET A 178 12.78 -13.17 -6.16
C MET A 178 11.40 -12.70 -5.70
N VAL A 179 11.29 -11.40 -5.46
CA VAL A 179 10.04 -10.78 -5.04
C VAL A 179 9.35 -10.18 -6.26
N TRP A 180 8.20 -10.74 -6.61
CA TRP A 180 7.40 -10.30 -7.76
C TRP A 180 6.07 -9.75 -7.28
N VAL A 181 5.85 -8.45 -7.46
CA VAL A 181 4.65 -7.76 -6.99
C VAL A 181 3.73 -7.40 -8.14
N GLY A 182 2.44 -7.41 -7.88
CA GLY A 182 1.41 -7.03 -8.85
C GLY A 182 0.11 -6.70 -8.14
N ASP A 183 -0.99 -6.64 -8.87
CA ASP A 183 -2.30 -6.57 -8.23
C ASP A 183 -2.64 -7.89 -7.51
N GLN A 184 -3.76 -7.91 -6.78
CA GLN A 184 -4.15 -9.13 -6.04
C GLN A 184 -4.36 -10.33 -6.97
N LEU A 185 -4.86 -10.09 -8.18
CA LEU A 185 -5.17 -11.15 -9.12
C LEU A 185 -3.89 -11.72 -9.75
N THR A 186 -2.91 -10.88 -10.07
CA THR A 186 -1.55 -11.30 -10.44
C THR A 186 -0.96 -12.22 -9.37
N VAL A 187 -1.02 -11.76 -8.11
CA VAL A 187 -0.46 -12.46 -6.96
C VAL A 187 -1.15 -13.82 -6.74
N ASP A 188 -2.47 -13.85 -6.79
CA ASP A 188 -3.25 -15.08 -6.66
C ASP A 188 -2.92 -16.08 -7.78
N ARG A 189 -2.69 -15.58 -9.00
CA ARG A 189 -2.32 -16.43 -10.13
C ARG A 189 -0.93 -17.03 -9.96
N LEU A 190 0.08 -16.22 -9.62
CA LEU A 190 1.45 -16.68 -9.39
C LEU A 190 1.52 -17.74 -8.28
N ARG A 191 0.80 -17.53 -7.18
CA ARG A 191 0.75 -18.49 -6.06
C ARG A 191 0.07 -19.81 -6.44
N ASN A 192 -1.03 -19.74 -7.17
CA ASN A 192 -1.72 -20.94 -7.62
C ASN A 192 -0.92 -21.69 -8.70
N LEU A 193 -0.13 -21.00 -9.53
CA LEU A 193 0.85 -21.66 -10.40
C LEU A 193 1.87 -22.45 -9.57
N ALA A 194 2.44 -21.86 -8.51
CA ALA A 194 3.33 -22.59 -7.61
C ALA A 194 2.63 -23.79 -6.95
N ARG A 195 1.34 -23.68 -6.59
CA ARG A 195 0.55 -24.81 -6.06
C ARG A 195 0.34 -25.91 -7.09
N PHE A 196 0.02 -25.58 -8.34
CA PHE A 196 -0.15 -26.58 -9.41
C PHE A 196 1.14 -27.32 -9.70
N ARG A 197 2.28 -26.66 -9.47
CA ARG A 197 3.62 -27.21 -9.65
C ARG A 197 4.20 -27.81 -8.38
N ALA A 198 3.47 -27.89 -7.27
CA ALA A 198 4.03 -28.30 -5.98
C ALA A 198 4.63 -29.72 -5.97
N GLU A 199 4.24 -30.57 -6.92
CA GLU A 199 4.75 -31.94 -7.08
C GLU A 199 5.91 -32.05 -8.09
N ASP A 200 6.33 -30.95 -8.71
CA ASP A 200 7.45 -30.98 -9.66
C ASP A 200 8.76 -31.35 -8.94
N GLU A 201 9.65 -32.03 -9.68
CA GLU A 201 10.81 -32.72 -9.11
C GLU A 201 11.86 -31.77 -8.50
N ASN A 202 11.90 -30.51 -8.93
CA ASN A 202 12.93 -29.56 -8.53
C ASN A 202 12.37 -28.19 -8.13
N SER A 203 13.14 -27.49 -7.29
CA SER A 203 12.73 -26.24 -6.66
C SER A 203 12.53 -25.07 -7.64
N PHE A 204 13.17 -25.13 -8.81
CA PHE A 204 12.98 -24.12 -9.86
C PHE A 204 11.60 -24.26 -10.51
N GLU A 205 11.23 -25.47 -10.94
CA GLU A 205 9.93 -25.76 -11.57
C GLU A 205 8.77 -25.51 -10.63
N ARG A 206 8.90 -25.90 -9.35
CA ARG A 206 7.91 -25.63 -8.29
C ARG A 206 7.71 -24.14 -7.98
N LEU A 207 8.58 -23.26 -8.49
CA LEU A 207 8.60 -21.84 -8.19
C LEU A 207 8.86 -21.53 -6.71
N ASP A 208 9.61 -22.38 -5.99
CA ASP A 208 9.88 -22.17 -4.55
C ASP A 208 10.64 -20.85 -4.29
N TRP A 209 11.45 -20.43 -5.28
CA TRP A 209 12.21 -19.19 -5.31
C TRP A 209 11.33 -17.92 -5.44
N LEU A 210 10.05 -18.06 -5.78
CA LEU A 210 9.15 -16.95 -6.04
C LEU A 210 8.39 -16.54 -4.75
N VAL A 211 8.43 -15.23 -4.46
CA VAL A 211 7.61 -14.62 -3.41
C VAL A 211 6.76 -13.53 -4.05
N SER A 212 5.44 -13.69 -3.99
CA SER A 212 4.50 -12.76 -4.60
C SER A 212 3.64 -12.05 -3.56
N PRO A 213 4.08 -10.89 -3.03
CA PRO A 213 3.23 -10.02 -2.24
C PRO A 213 2.45 -9.04 -3.11
N PRO A 214 1.29 -8.58 -2.63
CA PRO A 214 0.52 -7.53 -3.29
C PRO A 214 1.32 -6.22 -3.38
N GLY A 215 1.20 -5.56 -4.54
CA GLY A 215 1.83 -4.28 -4.81
C GLY A 215 1.28 -3.18 -3.91
N TRP A 216 2.19 -2.40 -3.32
CA TRP A 216 1.85 -1.38 -2.33
C TRP A 216 0.92 -0.29 -2.88
N LEU A 217 1.10 0.10 -4.14
CA LEU A 217 0.19 1.01 -4.84
C LEU A 217 -1.26 0.48 -4.89
N HIS A 218 -1.44 -0.80 -5.24
CA HIS A 218 -2.78 -1.42 -5.31
C HIS A 218 -3.43 -1.50 -3.92
N ILE A 219 -2.64 -1.68 -2.86
CA ILE A 219 -3.12 -1.61 -1.47
C ILE A 219 -3.65 -0.22 -1.15
N CYS A 220 -2.92 0.83 -1.52
CA CYS A 220 -3.40 2.22 -1.38
C CYS A 220 -4.71 2.43 -2.16
N MET A 221 -4.78 1.97 -3.42
CA MET A 221 -5.98 2.07 -4.25
C MET A 221 -7.18 1.35 -3.64
N ALA A 222 -6.99 0.10 -3.18
CA ALA A 222 -8.04 -0.69 -2.54
C ALA A 222 -8.56 0.00 -1.27
N PHE A 223 -7.67 0.58 -0.47
CA PHE A 223 -8.08 1.27 0.75
C PHE A 223 -8.81 2.60 0.45
N ALA A 224 -8.31 3.41 -0.48
CA ALA A 224 -9.01 4.62 -0.93
C ALA A 224 -10.42 4.28 -1.45
N ASN A 225 -10.53 3.21 -2.24
CA ASN A 225 -11.81 2.72 -2.75
C ASN A 225 -12.76 2.24 -1.65
N SER A 226 -12.23 1.64 -0.58
CA SER A 226 -13.01 1.23 0.59
C SER A 226 -13.58 2.45 1.33
N ILE A 227 -12.75 3.47 1.58
CA ILE A 227 -13.19 4.75 2.17
C ILE A 227 -14.24 5.41 1.28
N HIS A 228 -13.99 5.46 -0.02
CA HIS A 228 -14.94 6.00 -1.00
C HIS A 228 -16.31 5.32 -0.89
N LYS A 229 -16.37 3.99 -0.98
CA LYS A 229 -17.64 3.24 -0.92
C LYS A 229 -18.37 3.42 0.41
N GLN A 230 -17.65 3.49 1.52
CA GLN A 230 -18.23 3.64 2.85
C GLN A 230 -18.78 5.04 3.09
N HIS A 231 -18.11 6.06 2.57
CA HIS A 231 -18.37 7.46 2.93
C HIS A 231 -18.95 8.31 1.79
N ILE A 232 -19.22 7.74 0.61
CA ILE A 232 -19.76 8.48 -0.54
C ILE A 232 -21.07 9.20 -0.23
N GLY A 233 -21.95 8.55 0.54
CA GLY A 233 -23.30 9.02 0.83
C GLY A 233 -24.24 8.93 -0.38
N SER A 234 -25.51 9.32 -0.20
CA SER A 234 -26.46 9.41 -1.30
C SER A 234 -26.41 10.78 -1.96
N ARG A 235 -26.51 10.80 -3.29
CA ARG A 235 -26.65 12.01 -4.12
C ARG A 235 -27.96 12.76 -3.90
N THR A 236 -28.98 12.05 -3.42
CA THR A 236 -30.35 12.57 -3.30
C THR A 236 -30.71 12.98 -1.88
N SER A 237 -29.94 12.54 -0.87
CA SER A 237 -30.10 13.02 0.49
C SER A 237 -29.21 14.24 0.71
N LYS A 238 -29.69 15.20 1.52
CA LYS A 238 -28.91 16.38 1.96
C LYS A 238 -27.79 16.01 2.95
N GLY A 239 -27.13 14.86 2.76
CA GLY A 239 -26.12 14.32 3.67
C GLY A 239 -24.75 14.98 3.49
N ARG A 240 -23.90 14.89 4.51
CA ARG A 240 -22.50 15.37 4.50
C ARG A 240 -21.50 14.28 4.10
N GLY A 241 -21.82 13.49 3.07
CA GLY A 241 -20.92 12.46 2.53
C GLY A 241 -19.88 13.02 1.55
N LEU A 242 -18.97 12.18 1.05
CA LEU A 242 -17.95 12.58 0.08
C LEU A 242 -18.57 13.17 -1.20
N SER A 243 -19.75 12.72 -1.63
CA SER A 243 -20.42 13.29 -2.81
C SER A 243 -20.72 14.80 -2.65
N ALA A 244 -21.09 15.23 -1.45
CA ALA A 244 -21.29 16.65 -1.14
C ALA A 244 -19.96 17.42 -1.17
N ALA A 245 -18.89 16.83 -0.61
CA ALA A 245 -17.56 17.43 -0.64
C ALA A 245 -16.99 17.52 -2.08
N PHE A 246 -17.20 16.49 -2.91
CA PHE A 246 -16.81 16.50 -4.33
C PHE A 246 -17.53 17.62 -5.08
N SER A 247 -18.82 17.81 -4.82
CA SER A 247 -19.60 18.90 -5.39
C SER A 247 -19.09 20.27 -4.96
N ALA A 248 -18.80 20.45 -3.67
CA ALA A 248 -18.25 21.71 -3.13
C ALA A 248 -16.86 22.04 -3.68
N LEU A 249 -16.02 21.03 -3.91
CA LEU A 249 -14.68 21.16 -4.48
C LEU A 249 -14.66 21.19 -6.01
N GLY A 250 -15.82 21.04 -6.68
CA GLY A 250 -15.90 20.97 -8.13
C GLY A 250 -15.23 19.73 -8.75
N ARG A 251 -15.00 18.67 -7.96
CA ARG A 251 -14.33 17.44 -8.42
C ARG A 251 -15.32 16.55 -9.17
N LYS A 252 -15.12 16.41 -10.49
CA LYS A 252 -15.95 15.57 -11.37
C LYS A 252 -15.36 14.17 -11.49
N GLY A 253 -16.20 13.18 -11.79
CA GLY A 253 -15.75 11.81 -12.09
C GLY A 253 -15.49 10.92 -10.88
N LEU A 254 -15.54 11.45 -9.66
CA LEU A 254 -15.34 10.71 -8.41
C LEU A 254 -16.60 10.05 -7.84
N GLU A 255 -17.74 10.16 -8.52
CA GLU A 255 -19.04 9.76 -7.98
C GLU A 255 -19.28 8.25 -8.07
N LYS A 256 -18.53 7.57 -8.93
CA LYS A 256 -18.51 6.12 -9.04
C LYS A 256 -17.07 5.65 -9.05
N THR A 257 -16.78 4.61 -8.29
CA THR A 257 -15.46 3.97 -8.30
C THR A 257 -15.09 3.55 -9.71
N LYS A 258 -13.86 3.85 -10.11
CA LYS A 258 -13.26 3.36 -11.35
C LYS A 258 -11.87 2.81 -11.06
N THR A 259 -11.52 1.72 -11.72
CA THR A 259 -10.19 1.10 -11.63
C THR A 259 -9.21 1.64 -12.68
N GLN A 260 -9.68 2.47 -13.61
CA GLN A 260 -8.91 2.97 -14.74
C GLN A 260 -8.84 4.49 -14.75
N GLY A 261 -7.75 5.01 -15.33
CA GLY A 261 -7.53 6.44 -15.54
C GLY A 261 -7.18 7.19 -14.24
N PRO A 262 -7.40 8.51 -14.19
CA PRO A 262 -6.94 9.35 -13.09
C PRO A 262 -7.75 9.20 -11.79
N PHE A 263 -8.75 8.31 -11.75
CA PHE A 263 -9.69 8.20 -10.63
C PHE A 263 -8.99 8.07 -9.28
N PHE A 264 -7.99 7.18 -9.16
CA PHE A 264 -7.28 7.00 -7.90
C PHE A 264 -6.50 8.26 -7.50
N HIS A 265 -5.81 8.89 -8.45
CA HIS A 265 -5.05 10.12 -8.19
C HIS A 265 -5.97 11.24 -7.68
N ASP A 266 -7.08 11.47 -8.39
CA ASP A 266 -8.06 12.50 -8.03
C ASP A 266 -8.72 12.19 -6.67
N LEU A 267 -9.03 10.92 -6.40
CA LEU A 267 -9.62 10.48 -5.13
C LEU A 267 -8.62 10.67 -3.98
N ASP A 268 -7.38 10.23 -4.15
CA ASP A 268 -6.32 10.34 -3.17
C ASP A 268 -6.09 11.80 -2.76
N GLU A 269 -5.91 12.68 -3.74
CA GLU A 269 -5.75 14.12 -3.50
C GLU A 269 -6.95 14.68 -2.73
N THR A 270 -8.16 14.33 -3.17
CA THR A 270 -9.40 14.83 -2.57
C THR A 270 -9.60 14.34 -1.13
N LEU A 271 -9.26 13.08 -0.82
CA LEU A 271 -9.32 12.54 0.55
C LEU A 271 -8.40 13.32 1.50
N HIS A 272 -7.19 13.67 1.03
CA HIS A 272 -6.26 14.49 1.82
C HIS A 272 -6.81 15.90 2.08
N ILE A 273 -7.37 16.55 1.05
CA ILE A 273 -7.97 17.89 1.17
C ILE A 273 -9.14 17.87 2.17
N ILE A 274 -10.05 16.90 2.05
CA ILE A 274 -11.22 16.79 2.93
C ILE A 274 -10.79 16.52 4.37
N ALA A 275 -9.87 15.57 4.59
CA ALA A 275 -9.36 15.28 5.93
C ALA A 275 -8.70 16.51 6.56
N GLU A 276 -7.86 17.23 5.81
CA GLU A 276 -7.22 18.46 6.25
C GLU A 276 -8.26 19.53 6.65
N ALA A 277 -9.27 19.76 5.81
CA ALA A 277 -10.33 20.73 6.09
C ALA A 277 -11.11 20.37 7.37
N GLN A 278 -11.49 19.10 7.55
CA GLN A 278 -12.24 18.66 8.73
C GLN A 278 -11.40 18.72 10.01
N PHE A 279 -10.11 18.38 9.96
CA PHE A 279 -9.25 18.56 11.13
C PHE A 279 -9.07 20.03 11.50
N ARG A 280 -8.96 20.93 10.50
CA ARG A 280 -8.94 22.38 10.75
C ARG A 280 -10.26 22.89 11.36
N GLU A 281 -11.41 22.37 10.93
CA GLU A 281 -12.69 22.68 11.57
C GLU A 281 -12.74 22.21 13.03
N LEU A 282 -12.24 21.00 13.31
CA LEU A 282 -12.12 20.49 14.69
C LEU A 282 -11.20 21.36 15.54
N TRP A 283 -10.12 21.88 14.97
CA TRP A 283 -9.26 22.83 15.65
C TRP A 283 -9.99 24.12 16.04
N LEU A 284 -10.90 24.62 15.20
CA LEU A 284 -11.73 25.77 15.55
C LEU A 284 -12.74 25.43 16.64
N LEU A 285 -13.37 24.25 16.54
CA LEU A 285 -14.36 23.78 17.52
C LEU A 285 -13.74 23.57 18.92
N VAL A 286 -12.52 23.04 18.95
CA VAL A 286 -11.77 22.71 20.18
C VAL A 286 -10.87 23.88 20.63
N GLY A 287 -10.74 24.93 19.80
CA GLY A 287 -9.69 25.97 19.78
C GLY A 287 -9.49 26.86 21.01
N GLY A 288 -10.04 26.52 22.17
CA GLY A 288 -9.56 27.01 23.45
C GLY A 288 -8.37 26.23 24.02
N VAL A 289 -7.72 25.38 23.21
CA VAL A 289 -6.63 24.49 23.65
C VAL A 289 -5.31 25.23 23.83
N SER A 290 -4.76 25.16 25.04
CA SER A 290 -3.56 25.89 25.47
C SER A 290 -2.27 25.06 25.41
N ASN A 291 -2.36 23.75 25.17
CA ASN A 291 -1.21 22.86 25.14
C ASN A 291 -1.41 21.64 24.21
N LEU A 292 -0.29 20.99 23.86
CA LEU A 292 -0.25 19.87 22.92
C LEU A 292 -0.87 18.57 23.46
N ALA A 293 -1.09 18.42 24.77
CA ALA A 293 -1.78 17.23 25.29
C ALA A 293 -3.25 17.21 24.84
N ASP A 294 -3.85 18.37 24.60
CA ASP A 294 -5.22 18.47 24.13
C ASP A 294 -5.39 18.04 22.66
N LEU A 295 -4.30 17.90 21.88
CA LEU A 295 -4.34 17.23 20.58
C LEU A 295 -4.77 15.77 20.68
N GLN A 296 -4.34 15.10 21.74
CA GLN A 296 -4.74 13.71 21.99
C GLN A 296 -6.24 13.62 22.21
N LYS A 297 -6.88 14.68 22.72
CA LYS A 297 -8.34 14.78 22.82
C LYS A 297 -8.98 14.90 21.47
N ILE A 298 -8.46 15.71 20.53
CA ILE A 298 -8.98 15.76 19.16
C ILE A 298 -9.00 14.36 18.53
N VAL A 299 -7.88 13.63 18.61
CA VAL A 299 -7.81 12.26 18.07
C VAL A 299 -8.75 11.31 18.82
N SER A 300 -8.69 11.30 20.15
CA SER A 300 -9.44 10.32 20.96
C SER A 300 -10.95 10.61 21.02
N GLU A 301 -11.39 11.86 20.93
CA GLU A 301 -12.79 12.29 21.03
C GLU A 301 -13.48 12.54 19.69
N HIS A 302 -12.72 12.69 18.59
CA HIS A 302 -13.28 12.99 17.27
C HIS A 302 -12.78 12.12 16.12
N ALA A 303 -11.76 11.28 16.30
CA ALA A 303 -11.20 10.46 15.21
C ALA A 303 -10.82 9.04 15.67
N SER A 304 -11.55 8.49 16.65
CA SER A 304 -11.29 7.16 17.21
C SER A 304 -12.54 6.29 17.30
N SER A 305 -12.36 4.97 17.46
CA SER A 305 -13.47 4.05 17.76
C SER A 305 -14.13 4.36 19.11
N THR A 306 -13.36 4.85 20.09
CA THR A 306 -13.88 5.28 21.40
C THR A 306 -14.80 6.48 21.25
N ALA A 307 -14.42 7.48 20.45
CA ALA A 307 -15.26 8.63 20.12
C ALA A 307 -16.61 8.21 19.54
N LEU A 308 -16.58 7.25 18.61
CA LEU A 308 -17.79 6.72 17.99
C LEU A 308 -18.69 6.01 19.00
N ALA A 309 -18.11 5.14 19.84
CA ALA A 309 -18.84 4.44 20.88
C ALA A 309 -19.47 5.42 21.88
N MET A 310 -18.71 6.44 22.31
CA MET A 310 -19.20 7.49 23.19
C MET A 310 -20.35 8.30 22.56
N ASN A 311 -20.29 8.60 21.26
CA ASN A 311 -21.37 9.30 20.59
C ASN A 311 -22.66 8.46 20.52
N ARG A 312 -22.53 7.16 20.23
CA ARG A 312 -23.64 6.20 20.16
C ARG A 312 -24.28 5.90 21.51
N ALA A 313 -23.52 6.03 22.60
CA ALA A 313 -24.02 5.83 23.96
C ALA A 313 -24.90 6.99 24.46
N LYS A 314 -24.98 8.12 23.75
CA LYS A 314 -25.80 9.27 24.14
C LYS A 314 -27.29 8.98 23.93
N LYS A 315 -28.13 9.58 24.79
CA LYS A 315 -29.61 9.52 24.66
C LYS A 315 -30.11 10.08 23.33
N GLN A 316 -29.42 11.09 22.80
CA GLN A 316 -29.66 11.64 21.46
C GLN A 316 -28.34 11.61 20.69
N VAL A 317 -28.30 10.79 19.65
CA VAL A 317 -27.13 10.64 18.80
C VAL A 317 -27.06 11.82 17.82
N ASP A 318 -25.93 12.51 17.80
CA ASP A 318 -25.63 13.46 16.75
C ASP A 318 -25.11 12.71 15.53
N GLU A 319 -25.98 12.50 14.54
CA GLU A 319 -25.69 11.72 13.33
C GLU A 319 -24.61 12.39 12.46
N LEU A 320 -24.56 13.72 12.43
CA LEU A 320 -23.55 14.44 11.65
C LEU A 320 -22.18 14.30 12.31
N LYS A 321 -22.12 14.45 13.64
CA LYS A 321 -20.90 14.18 14.39
C LYS A 321 -20.46 12.72 14.24
N GLU A 322 -21.39 11.77 14.26
CA GLU A 322 -21.09 10.36 14.03
C GLU A 322 -20.42 10.12 12.66
N GLN A 323 -21.00 10.67 11.58
CA GLN A 323 -20.44 10.54 10.23
C GLN A 323 -19.03 11.14 10.14
N SER A 324 -18.81 12.33 10.71
CA SER A 324 -17.48 12.93 10.76
C SER A 324 -16.49 12.07 11.54
N ILE A 325 -16.88 11.54 12.71
CA ILE A 325 -16.02 10.65 13.50
C ILE A 325 -15.65 9.40 12.70
N MET A 326 -16.63 8.78 12.03
CA MET A 326 -16.41 7.58 11.23
C MET A 326 -15.43 7.86 10.09
N PHE A 327 -15.63 8.94 9.34
CA PHE A 327 -14.73 9.32 8.24
C PHE A 327 -13.31 9.61 8.76
N LEU A 328 -13.15 10.44 9.79
CA LEU A 328 -11.83 10.80 10.31
C LEU A 328 -11.08 9.60 10.88
N ARG A 329 -11.78 8.72 11.60
CA ARG A 329 -11.22 7.46 12.10
C ARG A 329 -10.71 6.57 10.97
N ASP A 330 -11.45 6.47 9.86
CA ASP A 330 -11.11 5.56 8.76
C ASP A 330 -10.10 6.17 7.77
N VAL A 331 -10.10 7.49 7.56
CA VAL A 331 -9.18 8.17 6.63
C VAL A 331 -7.78 8.38 7.21
N LEU A 332 -7.65 8.50 8.54
CA LEU A 332 -6.35 8.69 9.18
C LEU A 332 -5.36 7.54 8.91
N PRO A 333 -5.73 6.25 9.11
CA PRO A 333 -4.86 5.15 8.74
C PRO A 333 -4.47 5.16 7.26
N TYR A 334 -5.40 5.55 6.37
CA TYR A 334 -5.11 5.67 4.93
C TYR A 334 -4.05 6.73 4.65
N ILE A 335 -4.15 7.90 5.28
CA ILE A 335 -3.18 8.98 5.11
C ILE A 335 -1.81 8.61 5.68
N LEU A 336 -1.80 7.88 6.79
CA LEU A 336 -0.57 7.41 7.43
C LEU A 336 0.07 6.23 6.68
N LEU A 337 -0.68 5.51 5.84
CA LEU A 337 -0.16 4.38 5.06
C LEU A 337 1.11 4.72 4.26
N ARG A 338 1.20 5.95 3.76
CA ARG A 338 2.35 6.40 2.97
C ARG A 338 3.59 6.68 3.80
N THR A 339 3.43 6.92 5.10
CA THR A 339 4.55 7.24 6.00
C THR A 339 4.89 6.09 6.93
N ASP A 340 3.92 5.23 7.23
CA ASP A 340 4.06 4.15 8.21
C ASP A 340 3.24 2.91 7.82
N LEU A 341 3.87 1.75 7.96
CA LEU A 341 3.20 0.46 7.82
C LEU A 341 2.33 0.22 9.06
N ILE A 342 1.00 0.37 8.94
CA ILE A 342 0.07 0.20 10.06
C ILE A 342 -0.49 -1.24 10.06
N PRO A 343 -0.21 -2.05 11.11
CA PRO A 343 -0.70 -3.44 11.19
C PRO A 343 -2.23 -3.58 11.13
N GLU A 344 -2.97 -2.61 11.69
CA GLU A 344 -4.44 -2.56 11.67
C GLU A 344 -5.00 -2.54 10.23
N MET A 345 -4.26 -1.97 9.29
CA MET A 345 -4.65 -1.99 7.89
C MET A 345 -4.37 -3.32 7.21
N LEU A 346 -3.20 -3.90 7.50
CA LEU A 346 -2.87 -5.21 6.96
C LEU A 346 -3.88 -6.25 7.44
N TYR A 347 -4.46 -6.09 8.64
CA TYR A 347 -5.58 -6.91 9.08
C TYR A 347 -6.83 -6.76 8.20
N ARG A 348 -7.21 -5.52 7.85
CA ARG A 348 -8.43 -5.26 7.06
C ARG A 348 -8.33 -5.74 5.61
N PHE A 349 -7.13 -5.78 5.04
CA PHE A 349 -6.96 -6.01 3.59
C PHE A 349 -6.05 -7.20 3.24
N MET A 350 -5.16 -7.65 4.12
CA MET A 350 -4.07 -8.57 3.76
C MET A 350 -3.53 -9.40 4.94
N LEU A 351 -4.37 -10.30 5.47
CA LEU A 351 -3.92 -11.29 6.46
C LEU A 351 -2.71 -12.10 5.97
N GLU A 352 -2.64 -12.36 4.67
CA GLU A 352 -1.54 -13.09 4.04
C GLU A 352 -0.21 -12.34 4.11
N LEU A 353 -0.21 -11.01 3.91
CA LEU A 353 1.01 -10.21 4.04
C LEU A 353 1.45 -10.15 5.51
N LEU A 354 0.52 -10.07 6.45
CA LEU A 354 0.84 -10.19 7.89
C LEU A 354 1.46 -11.54 8.22
N GLN A 355 0.86 -12.62 7.72
CA GLN A 355 1.35 -13.97 7.91
C GLN A 355 2.77 -14.13 7.32
N GLY A 356 2.99 -13.65 6.09
CA GLY A 356 4.30 -13.56 5.45
C GLY A 356 5.32 -12.84 6.32
N LEU A 357 5.04 -11.58 6.67
CA LEU A 357 5.95 -10.72 7.43
C LEU A 357 6.23 -11.20 8.85
N ASN A 358 5.33 -11.94 9.50
CA ASN A 358 5.51 -12.32 10.91
C ASN A 358 5.95 -13.78 11.09
N ARG A 359 5.51 -14.69 10.21
CA ARG A 359 5.66 -16.13 10.40
C ARG A 359 6.46 -16.81 9.29
N GLU A 360 6.25 -16.43 8.04
CA GLU A 360 6.72 -17.24 6.91
C GLU A 360 7.95 -16.70 6.19
N TRP A 361 8.29 -15.43 6.35
CA TRP A 361 9.45 -14.83 5.69
C TRP A 361 10.64 -14.71 6.64
N PRO A 362 11.86 -15.06 6.21
CA PRO A 362 13.06 -14.80 7.00
C PRO A 362 13.32 -13.28 7.12
N PRO A 363 13.95 -12.81 8.22
CA PRO A 363 14.18 -11.38 8.47
C PRO A 363 14.87 -10.63 7.33
N GLU A 364 15.80 -11.28 6.64
CA GLU A 364 16.55 -10.74 5.51
C GLU A 364 15.62 -10.39 4.35
N LEU A 365 14.65 -11.27 4.05
CA LEU A 365 13.66 -11.06 3.00
C LEU A 365 12.66 -9.95 3.37
N ARG A 366 12.25 -9.88 4.64
CA ARG A 366 11.37 -8.81 5.15
C ARG A 366 12.00 -7.44 4.91
N CYS A 367 13.29 -7.31 5.18
CA CYS A 367 14.04 -6.07 4.97
C CYS A 367 14.03 -5.64 3.51
N VAL A 368 14.31 -6.56 2.58
CA VAL A 368 14.28 -6.26 1.13
C VAL A 368 12.88 -5.82 0.68
N PHE A 369 11.83 -6.51 1.12
CA PHE A 369 10.45 -6.13 0.77
C PHE A 369 10.07 -4.75 1.34
N ILE A 370 10.30 -4.52 2.64
CA ILE A 370 9.91 -3.27 3.31
C ILE A 370 10.68 -2.08 2.73
N CYS A 371 12.00 -2.20 2.58
CA CYS A 371 12.83 -1.13 2.03
C CYS A 371 12.43 -0.76 0.60
N SER A 372 11.92 -1.72 -0.16
CA SER A 372 11.49 -1.47 -1.51
C SER A 372 10.06 -0.97 -1.58
N ALA A 373 9.11 -1.53 -0.84
CA ALA A 373 7.70 -1.14 -0.87
C ALA A 373 7.45 0.34 -0.50
N VAL A 374 8.28 0.91 0.36
CA VAL A 374 8.17 2.33 0.78
C VAL A 374 8.59 3.30 -0.33
N ASP A 375 9.54 2.92 -1.20
CA ASP A 375 10.02 3.75 -2.31
C ASP A 375 9.05 3.81 -3.50
N TRP A 376 7.97 3.02 -3.49
CA TRP A 376 7.06 2.87 -4.63
C TRP A 376 5.99 3.95 -4.70
N ILE A 377 5.85 4.74 -3.63
CA ILE A 377 4.85 5.82 -3.54
C ILE A 377 5.50 7.22 -3.61
N SER A 378 6.80 7.32 -3.36
CA SER A 378 7.55 8.59 -3.45
C SER A 378 7.92 8.90 -4.90
#